data_AF-A0A5N9DW23-F1
#
_entry.id   AF-A0A5N9DW23-F1
#
_cell.length_a   1.000
_cell.length_b   1.000
_cell.length_c   1.000
_cell.angle_alpha   90.00
_cell.angle_beta   90.00
_cell.angle_gamma   90.00
#
_symmetry.space_group_name_H-M   'P 1'
#
loop_
_entity.id
_entity.type
_entity.pdbx_description
1 polymer ?
#
loop_
_entity_poly.entity_id
_entity_poly.type
_entity_poly.pdbx_seq_one_letter_code
_entity_poly.pdbx_strand_id
1 'polypeptide(L)'
;MPFSKRRIRRSGARTNQSNNVVNSTRRKWIKLNIYYRIASAVVIILMIVGFAFAGLKLGSGDNSRSVYKTTEIPGVHYEIARYSQHISEPTPIDYTDLGHIPPTSGHHWPKWAKCGFYEEELPDELVVHNMEHGNIVISYNLVKKEDLDSLKKSFSDVSLSKLWGVARFYSGIPEGQISLSTWGITDSFTNVDPSRIQRFFQVYHGALGPEKLPCNAHPK
;
A
#
# COMPACT_ATOMS: atom_id res chain seq x y z
N MET A 1 71.93 -29.11 20.75
CA MET A 1 72.59 -29.71 19.57
C MET A 1 72.28 -31.21 19.57
N PRO A 2 72.22 -31.95 18.45
CA PRO A 2 72.75 -31.64 17.11
C PRO A 2 71.78 -31.91 15.90
N PHE A 3 71.77 -31.03 14.88
CA PHE A 3 72.28 -31.21 13.50
C PHE A 3 71.40 -32.05 12.54
N SER A 4 70.93 -31.51 11.39
CA SER A 4 71.58 -31.51 10.04
C SER A 4 70.63 -32.23 9.04
N LYS A 5 70.40 -31.92 7.75
CA LYS A 5 71.25 -31.41 6.67
C LYS A 5 70.39 -30.99 5.44
N ARG A 6 70.75 -29.84 4.85
CA ARG A 6 70.92 -29.49 3.41
C ARG A 6 69.91 -29.93 2.35
N ARG A 7 69.37 -28.93 1.65
CA ARG A 7 68.74 -28.98 0.33
C ARG A 7 69.47 -28.01 -0.61
N ILE A 8 70.25 -28.49 -1.59
CA ILE A 8 70.74 -27.73 -2.76
C ILE A 8 71.03 -28.70 -3.92
N ARG A 9 70.46 -28.43 -5.10
CA ARG A 9 70.95 -28.69 -6.49
C ARG A 9 69.76 -28.42 -7.43
N ARG A 10 69.87 -27.89 -8.66
CA ARG A 10 70.86 -27.10 -9.40
C ARG A 10 70.12 -26.69 -10.68
N SER A 11 70.29 -25.46 -11.15
CA SER A 11 69.79 -24.91 -12.41
C SER A 11 70.45 -25.56 -13.63
N GLY A 12 69.73 -25.61 -14.76
CA GLY A 12 70.25 -26.01 -16.07
C GLY A 12 69.27 -25.66 -17.19
N ALA A 13 69.76 -24.92 -18.19
CA ALA A 13 69.01 -24.21 -19.22
C ALA A 13 69.25 -24.81 -20.62
N ARG A 14 68.64 -24.16 -21.64
CA ARG A 14 68.86 -24.21 -23.12
C ARG A 14 67.89 -25.12 -23.91
N THR A 15 66.90 -24.57 -24.62
CA THR A 15 66.87 -23.89 -25.96
C THR A 15 66.99 -24.84 -27.16
N ASN A 16 66.03 -24.73 -28.09
CA ASN A 16 66.10 -24.91 -29.57
C ASN A 16 64.66 -24.67 -30.10
N GLN A 17 64.28 -23.60 -30.79
CA GLN A 17 64.69 -23.00 -32.08
C GLN A 17 64.20 -23.79 -33.31
N SER A 18 63.17 -23.26 -34.00
CA SER A 18 62.94 -23.35 -35.46
C SER A 18 61.65 -22.57 -35.80
N ASN A 19 61.43 -21.85 -36.90
CA ASN A 19 62.24 -21.19 -37.92
C ASN A 19 61.27 -20.25 -38.67
N ASN A 20 61.76 -19.08 -39.07
CA ASN A 20 61.03 -17.99 -39.73
C ASN A 20 60.89 -18.21 -41.25
N VAL A 21 60.04 -17.39 -41.90
CA VAL A 21 60.33 -16.49 -43.06
C VAL A 21 59.14 -16.45 -44.06
N VAL A 22 58.30 -15.40 -43.99
CA VAL A 22 58.22 -14.17 -44.84
C VAL A 22 57.17 -14.26 -45.96
N ASN A 23 56.27 -13.28 -46.03
CA ASN A 23 56.06 -12.51 -47.27
C ASN A 23 55.25 -11.23 -47.03
N SER A 24 55.96 -10.10 -47.17
CA SER A 24 55.41 -8.78 -47.39
C SER A 24 55.34 -8.48 -48.88
N THR A 25 54.19 -8.06 -49.40
CA THR A 25 54.10 -7.33 -50.67
C THR A 25 53.26 -6.06 -50.51
N ARG A 26 53.95 -4.93 -50.69
CA ARG A 26 53.45 -3.54 -50.80
C ARG A 26 52.46 -3.35 -51.95
N ARG A 27 51.53 -2.39 -51.77
CA ARG A 27 51.07 -1.31 -52.70
C ARG A 27 49.82 -0.69 -52.04
N LYS A 28 49.48 0.60 -52.07
CA LYS A 28 50.11 1.90 -52.37
C LYS A 28 48.94 2.90 -52.13
N TRP A 29 49.18 4.03 -51.46
CA TRP A 29 48.37 5.26 -51.49
C TRP A 29 47.10 5.42 -50.60
N ILE A 30 47.17 6.52 -49.87
CA ILE A 30 46.19 7.21 -49.02
C ILE A 30 44.96 7.62 -49.85
N LYS A 31 43.75 7.45 -49.30
CA LYS A 31 42.71 8.50 -49.07
C LYS A 31 41.31 7.89 -48.95
N LEU A 32 40.47 8.57 -48.15
CA LEU A 32 39.10 8.28 -47.73
C LEU A 32 38.98 7.20 -46.63
N ASN A 33 38.39 7.46 -45.46
CA ASN A 33 37.19 8.26 -45.29
C ASN A 33 37.24 9.08 -43.98
N ILE A 34 37.79 10.30 -44.06
CA ILE A 34 37.45 11.35 -43.09
C ILE A 34 35.93 11.54 -43.03
N TYR A 35 35.25 11.26 -44.14
CA TYR A 35 33.79 11.19 -44.25
C TYR A 35 33.15 10.18 -43.29
N TYR A 36 33.79 9.05 -42.91
CA TYR A 36 33.22 8.15 -41.88
C TYR A 36 33.36 8.74 -40.47
N ARG A 37 34.43 9.49 -40.19
CA ARG A 37 34.58 10.21 -38.91
C ARG A 37 33.65 11.42 -38.82
N ILE A 38 33.44 12.15 -39.91
CA ILE A 38 32.49 13.26 -40.00
C ILE A 38 31.05 12.74 -39.95
N ALA A 39 30.71 11.68 -40.69
CA ALA A 39 29.38 11.07 -40.64
C ALA A 39 29.04 10.54 -39.23
N SER A 40 30.00 9.92 -38.54
CA SER A 40 29.82 9.48 -37.15
C SER A 40 29.62 10.66 -36.18
N ALA A 41 30.38 11.75 -36.32
CA ALA A 41 30.20 12.94 -35.50
C ALA A 41 28.86 13.64 -35.76
N VAL A 42 28.40 13.71 -37.01
CA VAL A 42 27.09 14.27 -37.39
C VAL A 42 25.94 13.46 -36.79
N VAL A 43 26.01 12.12 -36.81
CA VAL A 43 24.98 11.26 -36.18
C VAL A 43 24.94 11.48 -34.66
N ILE A 44 26.08 11.61 -33.99
CA ILE A 44 26.15 11.88 -32.55
C ILE A 44 25.59 13.26 -32.21
N ILE A 45 25.93 14.29 -32.99
CA ILE A 45 25.40 15.65 -32.81
C ILE A 45 23.89 15.68 -33.08
N LEU A 46 23.38 14.96 -34.10
CA LEU A 46 21.94 14.84 -34.34
C LEU A 46 21.21 14.08 -33.23
N MET A 47 21.83 13.08 -32.59
CA MET A 47 21.25 12.43 -31.41
C MET A 47 21.23 13.37 -30.20
N ILE A 48 22.30 14.12 -29.94
CA ILE A 48 22.36 15.08 -28.83
C ILE A 48 21.37 16.22 -29.05
N VAL A 49 21.28 16.76 -30.28
CA VAL A 49 20.30 17.79 -30.64
C VAL A 49 18.88 17.21 -30.62
N GLY A 50 18.67 15.96 -31.06
CA GLY A 50 17.39 15.27 -30.93
C GLY A 50 16.94 15.11 -29.48
N PHE A 51 17.85 14.72 -28.57
CA PHE A 51 17.57 14.62 -27.14
C PHE A 51 17.41 15.99 -26.46
N ALA A 52 18.22 16.99 -26.84
CA ALA A 52 18.15 18.34 -26.27
C ALA A 52 16.94 19.14 -26.79
N PHE A 53 16.50 18.90 -28.03
CA PHE A 53 15.35 19.58 -28.63
C PHE A 53 14.01 18.87 -28.31
N ALA A 54 14.02 17.55 -28.07
CA ALA A 54 12.90 16.86 -27.41
C ALA A 54 12.69 17.32 -25.96
N GLY A 55 13.75 17.82 -25.30
CA GLY A 55 13.70 18.35 -23.94
C GLY A 55 13.23 19.80 -23.80
N LEU A 56 13.11 20.58 -24.87
CA LEU A 56 12.93 22.04 -24.73
C LEU A 56 11.79 22.71 -25.53
N LYS A 57 10.97 21.98 -26.31
CA LYS A 57 9.68 22.51 -26.80
C LYS A 57 8.57 21.46 -26.95
N LEU A 58 7.92 21.16 -25.84
CA LEU A 58 6.48 20.87 -25.76
C LEU A 58 6.01 21.55 -24.47
N GLY A 59 5.76 22.86 -24.49
CA GLY A 59 4.52 23.41 -25.02
C GLY A 59 3.48 23.39 -23.91
N SER A 60 3.26 24.55 -23.28
CA SER A 60 2.14 24.84 -22.39
C SER A 60 0.82 24.43 -23.07
N GLY A 61 0.37 23.22 -22.76
CA GLY A 61 -0.98 22.76 -22.96
C GLY A 61 -1.45 22.36 -21.58
N ASP A 62 -2.45 23.07 -21.07
CA ASP A 62 -3.25 22.68 -19.92
C ASP A 62 -3.91 21.34 -20.25
N ASN A 63 -3.15 20.27 -20.00
CA ASN A 63 -3.64 18.91 -19.96
C ASN A 63 -3.72 18.61 -18.48
N SER A 64 -4.91 18.83 -17.92
CA SER A 64 -5.41 18.12 -16.75
C SER A 64 -5.48 16.61 -17.05
N ARG A 65 -4.32 16.01 -17.32
CA ARG A 65 -4.07 14.61 -17.02
C ARG A 65 -4.17 14.54 -15.50
N SER A 66 -5.38 14.26 -15.04
CA SER A 66 -5.61 13.55 -13.80
C SER A 66 -4.49 12.53 -13.69
N VAL A 67 -3.49 12.83 -12.86
CA VAL A 67 -2.72 11.79 -12.22
C VAL A 67 -3.80 11.05 -11.46
N TYR A 68 -4.36 10.01 -12.08
CA TYR A 68 -4.96 8.92 -11.35
C TYR A 68 -3.79 8.37 -10.54
N LYS A 69 -3.50 9.04 -9.42
CA LYS A 69 -2.82 8.49 -8.27
C LYS A 69 -3.58 7.19 -8.08
N THR A 70 -2.96 6.06 -8.41
CA THR A 70 -3.56 4.75 -8.17
C THR A 70 -4.04 4.81 -6.73
N THR A 71 -5.34 4.98 -6.55
CA THR A 71 -5.89 5.38 -5.26
C THR A 71 -5.78 4.12 -4.44
N GLU A 72 -4.71 4.02 -3.66
CA GLU A 72 -4.50 2.93 -2.73
C GLU A 72 -5.80 2.82 -1.93
N ILE A 73 -6.48 1.68 -2.09
CA ILE A 73 -7.78 1.46 -1.51
C ILE A 73 -7.54 1.36 0.00
N PRO A 74 -8.19 2.18 0.84
CA PRO A 74 -7.88 2.22 2.27
C PRO A 74 -8.11 0.86 2.94
N GLY A 75 -7.24 0.52 3.89
CA GLY A 75 -7.41 -0.62 4.78
C GLY A 75 -6.81 -1.95 4.33
N VAL A 76 -6.71 -2.85 5.29
CA VAL A 76 -6.29 -4.24 5.15
C VAL A 76 -7.53 -5.11 5.01
N HIS A 77 -7.46 -6.09 4.11
CA HIS A 77 -8.52 -7.07 3.93
C HIS A 77 -8.31 -8.27 4.84
N TYR A 78 -9.37 -8.71 5.49
CA TYR A 78 -9.42 -9.94 6.27
C TYR A 78 -10.33 -10.97 5.61
N GLU A 79 -10.07 -12.24 5.87
CA GLU A 79 -10.99 -13.29 5.44
C GLU A 79 -12.33 -13.13 6.18
N ILE A 80 -13.43 -13.19 5.43
CA ILE A 80 -14.77 -13.22 6.03
C ILE A 80 -14.95 -14.53 6.78
N ALA A 81 -15.45 -14.45 8.00
CA ALA A 81 -15.79 -15.60 8.82
C ALA A 81 -16.66 -16.60 8.05
N ARG A 82 -16.39 -17.89 8.21
CA ARG A 82 -17.20 -18.96 7.59
C ARG A 82 -18.58 -19.13 8.23
N TYR A 83 -18.85 -18.37 9.28
CA TYR A 83 -20.06 -18.34 10.07
C TYR A 83 -20.54 -16.89 10.18
N SER A 84 -21.85 -16.64 10.02
CA SER A 84 -22.44 -15.30 10.10
C SER A 84 -23.94 -15.38 10.40
N GLN A 85 -24.29 -16.19 11.40
CA GLN A 85 -25.70 -16.31 11.83
C GLN A 85 -26.00 -15.33 12.95
N HIS A 86 -27.24 -14.85 12.99
CA HIS A 86 -27.78 -14.13 14.15
C HIS A 86 -27.88 -15.05 15.35
N ILE A 87 -27.21 -14.67 16.44
CA ILE A 87 -27.26 -15.35 17.73
C ILE A 87 -28.07 -14.49 18.71
N SER A 88 -28.83 -15.13 19.60
CA SER A 88 -29.67 -14.44 20.57
C SER A 88 -28.87 -13.46 21.44
N GLU A 89 -29.38 -12.24 21.62
CA GLU A 89 -28.85 -11.31 22.63
C GLU A 89 -29.20 -11.83 24.05
N PRO A 90 -28.32 -11.67 25.06
CA PRO A 90 -26.98 -11.06 25.02
C PRO A 90 -25.85 -12.10 24.97
N THR A 91 -25.98 -13.14 24.14
CA THR A 91 -24.95 -14.20 24.06
C THR A 91 -23.61 -13.61 23.59
N PRO A 92 -22.53 -13.71 24.39
CA PRO A 92 -21.22 -13.23 23.98
C PRO A 92 -20.60 -14.16 22.93
N ILE A 93 -19.79 -13.59 22.04
CA ILE A 93 -19.12 -14.31 20.95
C ILE A 93 -17.60 -14.13 21.08
N ASP A 94 -16.87 -15.22 20.96
CA ASP A 94 -15.41 -15.19 20.83
C ASP A 94 -15.03 -15.06 19.35
N TYR A 95 -14.33 -13.97 19.02
CA TYR A 95 -13.84 -13.67 17.66
C TYR A 95 -12.33 -13.88 17.49
N THR A 96 -11.65 -14.49 18.47
CA THR A 96 -10.19 -14.64 18.46
C THR A 96 -9.67 -15.45 17.27
N ASP A 97 -10.49 -16.35 16.72
CA ASP A 97 -10.19 -17.14 15.54
C ASP A 97 -10.05 -16.29 14.26
N LEU A 98 -10.62 -15.09 14.22
CA LEU A 98 -10.49 -14.17 13.08
C LEU A 98 -9.10 -13.52 13.00
N GLY A 99 -8.31 -13.57 14.07
CA GLY A 99 -6.92 -13.08 14.09
C GLY A 99 -6.77 -11.56 13.98
N HIS A 100 -7.85 -10.78 14.16
CA HIS A 100 -7.81 -9.32 14.13
C HIS A 100 -8.87 -8.71 15.06
N ILE A 101 -8.63 -7.46 15.46
CA ILE A 101 -9.49 -6.68 16.36
C ILE A 101 -9.55 -5.22 15.88
N PRO A 102 -10.74 -4.57 15.83
CA PRO A 102 -12.07 -5.12 16.07
C PRO A 102 -12.48 -6.19 15.03
N PRO A 103 -13.35 -7.16 15.37
CA PRO A 103 -13.85 -8.13 14.42
C PRO A 103 -14.67 -7.44 13.32
N THR A 104 -14.51 -7.90 12.06
CA THR A 104 -15.17 -7.31 10.89
C THR A 104 -16.28 -8.17 10.28
N SER A 105 -16.43 -9.40 10.76
CA SER A 105 -17.45 -10.36 10.33
C SER A 105 -17.67 -11.42 11.42
N GLY A 106 -18.56 -12.39 11.19
CA GLY A 106 -18.81 -13.46 12.15
C GLY A 106 -20.26 -13.51 12.60
N HIS A 107 -20.55 -14.42 13.54
CA HIS A 107 -21.80 -14.41 14.28
C HIS A 107 -22.00 -13.06 14.98
N HIS A 108 -23.24 -12.64 15.16
CA HIS A 108 -23.56 -11.34 15.75
C HIS A 108 -25.02 -11.33 16.23
N TRP A 109 -25.45 -10.28 16.94
CA TRP A 109 -26.82 -10.20 17.43
C TRP A 109 -27.78 -9.74 16.33
N PRO A 110 -29.07 -10.12 16.36
CA PRO A 110 -30.07 -9.65 15.39
C PRO A 110 -30.40 -8.15 15.51
N LYS A 111 -29.91 -7.47 16.56
CA LYS A 111 -29.98 -6.01 16.68
C LYS A 111 -28.68 -5.39 16.18
N TRP A 112 -28.78 -4.15 15.72
CA TRP A 112 -27.64 -3.32 15.34
C TRP A 112 -27.74 -1.93 16.00
N ALA A 113 -26.62 -1.22 16.07
CA ALA A 113 -26.57 0.13 16.63
C ALA A 113 -27.19 1.15 15.67
N LYS A 114 -27.76 2.22 16.23
CA LYS A 114 -28.14 3.39 15.43
C LYS A 114 -26.88 4.11 14.94
N CYS A 115 -27.00 4.87 13.86
CA CYS A 115 -25.91 5.76 13.43
C CYS A 115 -25.68 6.81 14.51
N GLY A 116 -24.42 7.12 14.78
CA GLY A 116 -24.06 8.07 15.83
C GLY A 116 -22.62 7.98 16.28
N PHE A 117 -22.26 8.91 17.17
CA PHE A 117 -20.99 8.95 17.86
C PHE A 117 -21.24 8.62 19.34
N TYR A 118 -20.70 7.50 19.79
CA TYR A 118 -20.86 6.93 21.11
C TYR A 118 -19.56 7.11 21.90
N GLU A 119 -19.68 7.63 23.12
CA GLU A 119 -18.56 7.77 24.07
C GLU A 119 -18.41 6.53 24.95
N GLU A 120 -19.46 5.73 25.01
CA GLU A 120 -19.51 4.41 25.60
C GLU A 120 -18.98 3.32 24.65
N GLU A 121 -18.61 2.19 25.24
CA GLU A 121 -18.41 0.96 24.47
C GLU A 121 -19.74 0.44 23.95
N LEU A 122 -19.74 -0.01 22.70
CA LEU A 122 -20.80 -0.86 22.17
C LEU A 122 -20.25 -2.28 22.06
N PRO A 123 -21.04 -3.34 22.29
CA PRO A 123 -20.60 -4.73 22.09
C PRO A 123 -20.17 -5.00 20.65
N ASP A 124 -19.20 -5.90 20.47
CA ASP A 124 -18.73 -6.30 19.14
C ASP A 124 -19.86 -6.94 18.33
N GLU A 125 -20.66 -7.80 18.96
CA GLU A 125 -21.80 -8.48 18.38
C GLU A 125 -22.86 -7.51 17.84
N LEU A 126 -22.95 -6.31 18.42
CA LEU A 126 -23.89 -5.29 17.96
C LEU A 126 -23.37 -4.59 16.69
N VAL A 127 -22.08 -4.25 16.66
CA VAL A 127 -21.50 -3.49 15.55
C VAL A 127 -21.03 -4.36 14.39
N VAL A 128 -20.79 -5.66 14.60
CA VAL A 128 -20.60 -6.62 13.50
C VAL A 128 -21.85 -6.69 12.62
N HIS A 129 -23.06 -6.62 13.21
CA HIS A 129 -24.30 -6.52 12.44
C HIS A 129 -24.38 -5.22 11.63
N ASN A 130 -23.95 -4.09 12.21
CA ASN A 130 -23.83 -2.85 11.44
C ASN A 130 -22.93 -3.05 10.20
N MET A 131 -21.82 -3.77 10.33
CA MET A 131 -20.93 -4.05 9.20
C MET A 131 -21.53 -5.07 8.21
N GLU A 132 -22.32 -6.04 8.65
CA GLU A 132 -23.10 -6.94 7.76
C GLU A 132 -24.09 -6.14 6.89
N HIS A 133 -24.67 -5.09 7.46
CA HIS A 133 -25.50 -4.13 6.74
C HIS A 133 -24.69 -3.17 5.83
N GLY A 134 -23.36 -3.24 5.83
CA GLY A 134 -22.49 -2.36 5.03
C GLY A 134 -22.24 -0.98 5.65
N ASN A 135 -22.52 -0.81 6.94
CA ASN A 135 -22.12 0.39 7.67
C ASN A 135 -20.61 0.40 7.93
N ILE A 136 -20.13 1.56 8.34
CA ILE A 136 -18.75 1.81 8.75
C ILE A 136 -18.73 2.06 10.25
N VAL A 137 -17.90 1.29 10.93
CA VAL A 137 -17.71 1.35 12.38
C VAL A 137 -16.34 1.95 12.66
N ILE A 138 -16.30 3.09 13.36
CA ILE A 138 -15.09 3.69 13.88
C ILE A 138 -14.92 3.25 15.33
N SER A 139 -14.00 2.33 15.60
CA SER A 139 -13.56 2.05 16.97
C SER A 139 -12.40 2.97 17.33
N TYR A 140 -12.49 3.70 18.45
CA TYR A 140 -11.43 4.60 18.89
C TYR A 140 -11.08 4.39 20.37
N ASN A 141 -9.82 4.64 20.72
CA ASN A 141 -9.34 4.66 22.09
C ASN A 141 -8.47 5.92 22.30
N LEU A 142 -9.12 7.08 22.38
CA LEU A 142 -8.46 8.39 22.47
C LEU A 142 -8.62 8.97 23.88
N VAL A 143 -7.50 9.27 24.54
CA VAL A 143 -7.49 9.85 25.90
C VAL A 143 -7.41 11.37 25.92
N LYS A 144 -6.90 11.98 24.85
CA LYS A 144 -6.78 13.44 24.73
C LYS A 144 -8.09 14.03 24.24
N LYS A 145 -8.57 15.05 24.94
CA LYS A 145 -9.82 15.74 24.60
C LYS A 145 -9.76 16.36 23.21
N GLU A 146 -8.61 16.90 22.83
CA GLU A 146 -8.40 17.56 21.54
C GLU A 146 -8.53 16.57 20.37
N ASP A 147 -7.96 15.36 20.54
CA ASP A 147 -8.06 14.29 19.54
C ASP A 147 -9.51 13.78 19.44
N LEU A 148 -10.20 13.61 20.58
CA LEU A 148 -11.60 13.22 20.60
C LEU A 148 -12.52 14.25 19.92
N ASP A 149 -12.34 15.53 20.23
CA ASP A 149 -13.12 16.62 19.64
C ASP A 149 -12.83 16.73 18.13
N SER A 150 -11.58 16.50 17.70
CA SER A 150 -11.19 16.41 16.29
C SER A 150 -11.83 15.22 15.57
N LEU A 151 -11.87 14.05 16.21
CA LEU A 151 -12.50 12.85 15.65
C LEU A 151 -14.02 13.04 15.51
N LYS A 152 -14.68 13.58 16.54
CA LYS A 152 -16.11 13.93 16.51
C LYS A 152 -16.43 14.87 15.35
N LYS A 153 -15.63 15.92 15.18
CA LYS A 153 -15.78 16.86 14.07
C LYS A 153 -15.62 16.14 12.72
N SER A 154 -14.54 15.37 12.56
CA SER A 154 -14.23 14.62 11.34
C SER A 154 -15.35 13.65 10.97
N PHE A 155 -15.92 12.94 11.95
CA PHE A 155 -17.07 12.06 11.76
C PHE A 155 -18.31 12.85 11.31
N SER A 156 -18.60 13.99 11.95
CA SER A 156 -19.78 14.80 11.64
C SER A 156 -19.72 15.52 10.29
N ASP A 157 -18.51 15.86 9.83
CA ASP A 157 -18.25 16.51 8.53
C ASP A 157 -18.47 15.55 7.35
N VAL A 158 -18.38 14.23 7.59
CA VAL A 158 -18.69 13.22 6.57
C VAL A 158 -20.21 13.06 6.50
N SER A 159 -20.85 13.62 5.46
CA SER A 159 -22.31 13.56 5.30
C SER A 159 -22.89 12.13 5.34
N LEU A 160 -22.13 11.16 4.85
CA LEU A 160 -22.49 9.73 4.86
C LEU A 160 -22.57 9.13 6.26
N SER A 161 -21.89 9.71 7.26
CA SER A 161 -21.89 9.16 8.63
C SER A 161 -23.28 9.17 9.27
N LYS A 162 -24.16 10.08 8.84
CA LYS A 162 -25.56 10.15 9.29
C LYS A 162 -26.41 8.95 8.85
N LEU A 163 -25.99 8.24 7.80
CA LEU A 163 -26.73 7.12 7.21
C LEU A 163 -25.97 5.79 7.36
N TRP A 164 -24.64 5.82 7.41
CA TRP A 164 -23.79 4.64 7.36
C TRP A 164 -22.73 4.60 8.47
N GLY A 165 -22.71 5.55 9.40
CA GLY A 165 -21.62 5.71 10.36
C GLY A 165 -22.01 5.40 11.80
N VAL A 166 -21.23 4.54 12.44
CA VAL A 166 -21.21 4.33 13.89
C VAL A 166 -19.80 4.59 14.37
N ALA A 167 -19.60 5.43 15.38
CA ALA A 167 -18.33 5.59 16.06
C ALA A 167 -18.49 5.21 17.53
N ARG A 168 -17.60 4.40 18.10
CA ARG A 168 -17.66 3.95 19.49
C ARG A 168 -16.30 4.02 20.17
N PHE A 169 -16.30 4.32 21.46
CA PHE A 169 -15.14 4.04 22.28
C PHE A 169 -14.92 2.52 22.33
N TYR A 170 -13.67 2.09 22.34
CA TYR A 170 -13.34 0.66 22.33
C TYR A 170 -11.98 0.39 22.98
N SER A 171 -11.98 -0.13 24.21
CA SER A 171 -10.75 -0.44 24.95
C SER A 171 -9.96 -1.62 24.39
N GLY A 172 -10.54 -2.42 23.49
CA GLY A 172 -9.90 -3.57 22.86
C GLY A 172 -8.77 -3.20 21.88
N ILE A 173 -8.64 -1.94 21.47
CA ILE A 173 -7.53 -1.44 20.65
C ILE A 173 -6.54 -0.60 21.49
N PRO A 174 -5.26 -0.51 21.08
CA PRO A 174 -4.26 0.30 21.79
C PRO A 174 -4.71 1.74 22.04
N GLU A 175 -4.26 2.31 23.16
CA GLU A 175 -4.46 3.74 23.45
C GLU A 175 -3.84 4.59 22.33
N GLY A 176 -4.57 5.62 21.92
CA GLY A 176 -4.23 6.49 20.81
C GLY A 176 -4.60 5.93 19.44
N GLN A 177 -5.23 4.75 19.34
CA GLN A 177 -5.61 4.16 18.05
C GLN A 177 -7.05 4.49 17.63
N ILE A 178 -7.24 4.58 16.32
CA ILE A 178 -8.51 4.65 15.60
C ILE A 178 -8.50 3.53 14.56
N SER A 179 -9.57 2.75 14.49
CA SER A 179 -9.80 1.71 13.48
C SER A 179 -11.11 1.96 12.76
N LEU A 180 -11.06 2.18 11.45
CA LEU A 180 -12.24 2.24 10.58
C LEU A 180 -12.50 0.85 10.02
N SER A 181 -13.64 0.26 10.34
CA SER A 181 -13.99 -1.10 9.92
C SER A 181 -15.27 -1.12 9.10
N THR A 182 -15.31 -2.02 8.12
CA THR A 182 -16.52 -2.48 7.43
C THR A 182 -16.36 -3.98 7.14
N TRP A 183 -17.33 -4.62 6.50
CA TRP A 183 -17.33 -6.06 6.27
C TRP A 183 -16.03 -6.56 5.60
N GLY A 184 -15.19 -7.25 6.38
CA GLY A 184 -13.89 -7.79 5.95
C GLY A 184 -12.75 -6.79 5.75
N ILE A 185 -12.90 -5.53 6.15
CA ILE A 185 -11.86 -4.51 5.94
C ILE A 185 -11.67 -3.66 7.19
N THR A 186 -10.41 -3.42 7.57
CA THR A 186 -10.06 -2.45 8.61
C THR A 186 -8.93 -1.53 8.18
N ASP A 187 -9.06 -0.24 8.47
CA ASP A 187 -8.03 0.75 8.32
C ASP A 187 -7.68 1.38 9.68
N SER A 188 -6.50 1.04 10.22
CA SER A 188 -6.06 1.47 11.55
C SER A 188 -4.94 2.50 11.50
N PHE A 189 -5.00 3.49 12.38
CA PHE A 189 -4.05 4.60 12.50
C PHE A 189 -4.15 5.29 13.86
N THR A 190 -3.19 6.14 14.22
CA THR A 190 -3.15 6.77 15.55
C THR A 190 -3.55 8.25 15.58
N ASN A 191 -3.28 9.00 14.51
CA ASN A 191 -3.62 10.42 14.46
C ASN A 191 -4.95 10.61 13.72
N VAL A 192 -5.82 11.49 14.21
CA VAL A 192 -7.06 11.83 13.51
C VAL A 192 -6.71 12.42 12.13
N ASP A 193 -7.09 11.71 11.08
CA ASP A 193 -6.94 12.13 9.69
C ASP A 193 -8.33 12.27 9.05
N PRO A 194 -8.88 13.50 8.97
CA PRO A 194 -10.21 13.73 8.41
C PRO A 194 -10.32 13.27 6.95
N SER A 195 -9.23 13.41 6.18
CA SER A 195 -9.20 13.06 4.76
C SER A 195 -9.26 11.55 4.56
N ARG A 196 -8.57 10.79 5.42
CA ARG A 196 -8.60 9.33 5.43
C ARG A 196 -9.95 8.78 5.85
N ILE A 197 -10.55 9.35 6.90
CA ILE A 197 -11.92 9.01 7.34
C ILE A 197 -12.91 9.25 6.20
N GLN A 198 -12.89 10.45 5.62
CA GLN A 198 -13.77 10.78 4.50
C GLN A 198 -13.56 9.82 3.32
N ARG A 199 -12.31 9.49 2.99
CA ARG A 199 -12.00 8.57 1.89
C ARG A 199 -12.53 7.16 2.16
N PHE A 200 -12.39 6.65 3.38
CA PHE A 200 -12.91 5.33 3.75
C PHE A 200 -14.44 5.26 3.56
N PHE A 201 -15.17 6.30 4.00
CA PHE A 201 -16.61 6.42 3.76
C PHE A 201 -16.98 6.47 2.28
N GLN A 202 -16.27 7.27 1.49
CA GLN A 202 -16.52 7.37 0.06
C GLN A 202 -16.34 6.04 -0.68
N VAL A 203 -15.36 5.24 -0.26
CA VAL A 203 -15.04 3.96 -0.91
C VAL A 203 -16.02 2.86 -0.50
N TYR A 204 -16.39 2.77 0.78
CA TYR A 204 -16.99 1.55 1.31
C TYR A 204 -18.43 1.61 1.80
N HIS A 205 -19.04 2.79 1.96
CA HIS A 205 -20.40 2.89 2.49
C HIS A 205 -21.39 2.02 1.68
N GLY A 206 -22.12 1.12 2.37
CA GLY A 206 -23.11 0.24 1.75
C GLY A 206 -22.57 -0.74 0.69
N ALA A 207 -21.25 -0.87 0.52
CA ALA A 207 -20.67 -1.56 -0.62
C ALA A 207 -20.47 -3.07 -0.38
N LEU A 208 -20.00 -3.46 0.81
CA LEU A 208 -19.45 -4.81 1.06
C LEU A 208 -20.38 -5.74 1.83
N GLY A 209 -21.10 -5.23 2.83
CA GLY A 209 -21.99 -6.05 3.64
C GLY A 209 -23.12 -6.69 2.81
N PRO A 210 -23.51 -7.95 3.09
CA PRO A 210 -24.50 -8.67 2.28
C PRO A 210 -25.90 -8.03 2.29
N GLU A 211 -26.31 -7.34 3.35
CA GLU A 211 -27.70 -6.86 3.50
C GLU A 211 -27.93 -5.42 3.01
N LYS A 212 -26.90 -4.56 3.06
CA LYS A 212 -26.90 -3.19 2.52
C LYS A 212 -28.02 -2.30 3.08
N LEU A 213 -28.09 -2.20 4.40
CA LEU A 213 -29.08 -1.39 5.11
C LEU A 213 -28.42 -0.21 5.84
N PRO A 214 -28.83 1.04 5.57
CA PRO A 214 -28.34 2.18 6.35
C PRO A 214 -28.81 2.07 7.82
N CYS A 215 -28.13 2.70 8.78
CA CYS A 215 -28.49 2.52 10.20
C CYS A 215 -29.91 2.97 10.55
N ASN A 216 -30.49 3.88 9.76
CA ASN A 216 -31.84 4.40 9.96
C ASN A 216 -32.93 3.56 9.28
N ALA A 217 -32.56 2.50 8.56
CA ALA A 217 -33.53 1.49 8.15
C ALA A 217 -34.08 0.86 9.44
N HIS A 218 -35.38 0.99 9.67
CA HIS A 218 -36.02 0.31 10.79
C HIS A 218 -36.25 -1.15 10.42
N PRO A 219 -35.99 -2.11 11.34
CA PRO A 219 -36.58 -3.44 11.19
C PRO A 219 -38.09 -3.26 11.13
N LYS A 220 -38.73 -3.84 10.11
CA LYS A 220 -40.19 -3.94 10.03
C LYS A 220 -40.71 -4.92 11.07
#